data_AF-A6BDL6-F1
#
_entry.id   AF-A6BDL6-F1
#
_cell.length_a   1.000
_cell.length_b   1.000
_cell.length_c   1.000
_cell.angle_alpha   90.00
_cell.angle_beta   90.00
_cell.angle_gamma   90.00
#
_symmetry.space_group_name_H-M   'P 1'
#
loop_
_entity.id
_entity.type
_entity.pdbx_description
1 polymer ?
#
loop_
_entity_poly.entity_id
_entity_poly.type
_entity_poly.pdbx_seq_one_letter_code
_entity_poly.pdbx_strand_id
1 'polypeptide(L)'
;MKVFLNLLGIVVVIGLIFLISWDRKNIRWKAVGKAIIAQFVIAILLVKVPVGKMVVSAISDGVTAVINCGQNGLSFVFGSLADSSASTGSIFIVQTLGNIIFVSALVSLLDYPGILGIVVKWIGKQLEN
;
A
#
# COMPACT_ATOMS: atom_id res chain seq x y z
N MET A 1 6.24 -19.54 -21.86
CA MET A 1 6.37 -20.17 -20.52
C MET A 1 5.97 -19.24 -19.38
N LYS A 2 6.56 -18.04 -19.22
CA LYS A 2 6.24 -17.12 -18.09
C LYS A 2 4.76 -16.68 -18.02
N VAL A 3 4.15 -16.34 -19.16
CA VAL A 3 2.72 -15.92 -19.20
C VAL A 3 1.78 -17.06 -18.80
N PHE A 4 2.08 -18.29 -19.22
CA PHE A 4 1.32 -19.47 -18.84
C PHE A 4 1.39 -19.72 -17.33
N LEU A 5 2.59 -19.64 -16.74
CA LEU A 5 2.78 -19.76 -15.29
C LEU A 5 2.04 -18.66 -14.52
N ASN A 6 2.06 -17.41 -15.00
CA ASN A 6 1.32 -16.31 -14.38
C ASN A 6 -0.20 -16.55 -14.42
N LEU A 7 -0.72 -16.99 -15.57
CA LEU A 7 -2.16 -17.28 -15.70
C LEU A 7 -2.57 -18.46 -14.83
N LEU A 8 -1.74 -19.51 -14.79
CA LEU A 8 -1.95 -20.67 -13.91
C LEU A 8 -1.97 -20.24 -12.43
N GLY A 9 -1.04 -19.37 -12.01
CA GLY A 9 -1.01 -18.85 -10.64
C GLY A 9 -2.30 -18.13 -10.25
N ILE A 10 -2.84 -17.30 -11.14
CA ILE A 10 -4.11 -16.60 -10.90
C ILE A 10 -5.27 -17.59 -10.75
N VAL A 11 -5.36 -18.58 -11.62
CA VAL A 11 -6.40 -19.61 -11.55
C VAL A 11 -6.28 -20.42 -10.27
N VAL A 12 -5.06 -20.77 -9.83
CA VAL A 12 -4.82 -21.50 -8.58
C VAL A 12 -5.25 -20.69 -7.37
N VAL A 13 -4.91 -19.40 -7.31
CA VAL A 13 -5.31 -18.52 -6.19
C VAL A 13 -6.83 -18.37 -6.14
N ILE A 14 -7.49 -18.11 -7.27
CA ILE A 14 -8.95 -18.01 -7.32
C ILE A 14 -9.61 -19.34 -6.92
N GLY A 15 -9.08 -20.46 -7.40
CA GLY A 15 -9.54 -21.80 -7.03
C GLY A 15 -9.42 -22.07 -5.53
N LEU A 16 -8.30 -21.68 -4.91
CA LEU A 16 -8.07 -21.85 -3.48
C LEU A 16 -9.02 -20.98 -2.64
N ILE A 17 -9.25 -19.73 -3.04
CA ILE A 17 -10.23 -18.84 -2.41
C ILE A 17 -11.64 -19.44 -2.52
N PHE A 18 -12.00 -20.01 -3.68
CA PHE A 18 -13.29 -20.68 -3.88
C PHE A 18 -13.43 -21.93 -2.98
N LEU A 19 -12.37 -22.71 -2.77
CA LEU A 19 -12.38 -23.88 -1.90
C LEU A 19 -12.54 -23.52 -0.42
N ILE A 20 -11.90 -22.45 0.03
CA ILE A 20 -12.02 -21.96 1.42
C ILE A 20 -13.35 -21.25 1.66
N SER A 21 -14.03 -20.80 0.61
CA SER A 21 -15.30 -20.07 0.73
C SER A 21 -16.37 -20.92 1.42
N TRP A 22 -16.92 -20.35 2.49
CA TRP A 22 -17.98 -20.94 3.31
C TRP A 22 -19.31 -21.10 2.56
N ASP A 23 -19.68 -20.09 1.76
CA ASP A 23 -20.95 -20.06 1.03
C ASP A 23 -20.73 -19.94 -0.48
N ARG A 24 -20.29 -21.05 -1.08
CA ARG A 24 -19.94 -21.13 -2.50
C ARG A 24 -21.11 -20.82 -3.44
N LYS A 25 -22.35 -20.99 -2.97
CA LYS A 25 -23.57 -20.81 -3.78
C LYS A 25 -23.96 -19.34 -3.92
N ASN A 26 -23.66 -18.51 -2.91
CA ASN A 26 -23.98 -17.08 -2.92
C ASN A 26 -22.82 -16.18 -3.40
N ILE A 27 -21.82 -16.76 -4.08
CA ILE A 27 -20.73 -15.98 -4.66
C ILE A 27 -21.27 -15.08 -5.78
N ARG A 28 -21.13 -13.76 -5.58
CA ARG A 28 -21.52 -12.74 -6.55
C ARG A 28 -20.48 -12.65 -7.68
N TRP A 29 -20.50 -13.58 -8.63
CA TRP A 29 -19.53 -13.67 -9.74
C TRP A 29 -19.37 -12.37 -10.55
N LYS A 30 -20.43 -11.56 -10.68
CA LYS A 30 -20.35 -10.23 -11.32
C LYS A 30 -19.41 -9.28 -10.57
N ALA A 31 -19.44 -9.28 -9.23
CA ALA A 31 -18.57 -8.45 -8.41
C ALA A 31 -17.12 -8.95 -8.46
N VAL A 32 -16.92 -10.27 -8.42
CA VAL A 32 -15.59 -10.88 -8.56
C VAL A 32 -14.96 -10.52 -9.91
N GLY A 33 -15.73 -10.63 -11.01
CA GLY A 33 -15.27 -10.24 -12.34
C GLY A 33 -14.91 -8.76 -12.45
N LYS A 34 -15.77 -7.86 -11.92
CA LYS A 34 -15.47 -6.41 -11.84
C LYS A 34 -14.17 -6.14 -11.08
N ALA A 35 -13.98 -6.78 -9.92
CA ALA A 35 -12.79 -6.60 -9.10
C ALA A 35 -11.51 -7.06 -9.80
N ILE A 36 -11.54 -8.22 -10.46
CA ILE A 36 -10.40 -8.72 -11.23
C ILE A 36 -10.04 -7.77 -12.37
N ILE A 37 -11.03 -7.31 -13.14
CA ILE A 37 -10.82 -6.36 -14.24
C ILE A 37 -10.22 -5.05 -13.70
N ALA A 38 -10.80 -4.49 -12.63
CA ALA A 38 -10.29 -3.28 -12.00
C ALA A 38 -8.82 -3.44 -11.54
N GLN A 39 -8.48 -4.57 -10.92
CA GLN A 39 -7.11 -4.87 -10.51
C GLN A 39 -6.13 -4.89 -11.68
N PHE A 40 -6.50 -5.53 -12.81
CA PHE A 40 -5.67 -5.53 -14.02
C PHE A 40 -5.54 -4.16 -14.65
N VAL A 41 -6.64 -3.39 -14.73
CA VAL A 41 -6.62 -2.02 -15.28
C VAL A 41 -5.69 -1.14 -14.45
N ILE A 42 -5.82 -1.16 -13.12
CA ILE A 42 -4.95 -0.40 -12.22
C ILE A 42 -3.50 -0.85 -12.38
N ALA A 43 -3.22 -2.15 -12.39
CA ALA A 43 -1.86 -2.66 -12.55
C ALA A 43 -1.23 -2.22 -13.88
N ILE A 44 -1.95 -2.29 -15.00
CA ILE A 44 -1.46 -1.85 -16.30
C ILE A 44 -1.22 -0.33 -16.31
N LEU A 45 -2.15 0.45 -15.77
CA LEU A 45 -2.05 1.90 -15.69
C LEU A 45 -0.80 2.29 -14.90
N LEU A 46 -0.62 1.73 -13.70
CA LEU A 46 0.50 2.10 -12.81
C LEU A 46 1.86 1.55 -13.28
N VAL A 47 1.91 0.34 -13.87
CA VAL A 47 3.17 -0.36 -14.17
C VAL A 47 3.61 -0.24 -15.63
N LYS A 48 2.68 -0.14 -16.60
CA LYS A 48 3.04 -0.08 -18.03
C LYS A 48 2.92 1.31 -18.62
N VAL A 49 1.94 2.11 -18.20
CA VAL A 49 1.72 3.43 -18.80
C VAL A 49 2.72 4.45 -18.25
N PRO A 50 3.43 5.22 -19.09
CA PRO A 50 4.42 6.20 -18.63
C PRO A 50 3.85 7.23 -17.65
N VAL A 51 2.64 7.73 -17.94
CA VAL A 51 1.92 8.67 -17.06
C VAL A 51 1.64 8.03 -15.71
N GLY A 52 1.21 6.77 -15.66
CA GLY A 52 0.95 6.07 -14.41
C GLY A 52 2.21 5.86 -13.57
N LYS A 53 3.33 5.51 -14.20
CA LYS A 53 4.63 5.46 -13.51
C LYS A 53 5.03 6.80 -12.92
N MET A 54 4.81 7.89 -13.66
CA MET A 54 5.11 9.24 -13.19
C MET A 54 4.26 9.62 -11.97
N VAL A 55 2.97 9.30 -11.99
CA VAL A 55 2.07 9.50 -10.84
C VAL A 55 2.54 8.68 -9.63
N VAL A 56 2.86 7.40 -9.81
CA VAL A 56 3.37 6.55 -8.72
C VAL A 56 4.69 7.09 -8.17
N SER A 57 5.60 7.53 -9.03
CA SER A 57 6.86 8.15 -8.61
C SER A 57 6.60 9.41 -7.78
N ALA A 58 5.75 10.32 -8.26
CA ALA A 58 5.44 11.55 -7.54
C ALA A 58 4.83 11.28 -6.16
N ILE A 59 3.94 10.29 -6.05
CA ILE A 59 3.38 9.85 -4.76
C ILE A 59 4.48 9.25 -3.87
N SER A 60 5.34 8.40 -4.45
CA SER A 60 6.44 7.75 -3.71
C SER A 60 7.45 8.77 -3.18
N ASP A 61 7.78 9.79 -3.98
CA ASP A 61 8.67 10.89 -3.59
C ASP A 61 8.03 11.72 -2.47
N GLY A 62 6.72 11.98 -2.55
CA GLY A 62 5.95 12.64 -1.48
C GLY A 62 5.95 11.85 -0.18
N VAL A 63 5.69 10.54 -0.23
CA VAL A 63 5.75 9.65 0.95
C VAL A 63 7.17 9.61 1.53
N THR A 64 8.19 9.56 0.67
CA THR A 64 9.60 9.57 1.09
C THR A 64 9.95 10.87 1.79
N ALA A 65 9.51 12.02 1.28
CA ALA A 65 9.71 13.31 1.93
C ALA A 65 9.08 13.35 3.34
N VAL A 66 7.88 12.79 3.49
CA VAL A 66 7.21 12.67 4.79
C VAL A 66 8.00 11.77 5.75
N ILE A 67 8.48 10.60 5.28
CA ILE A 67 9.33 9.70 6.09
C ILE A 67 10.62 10.40 6.51
N ASN A 68 11.25 11.18 5.64
CA ASN A 68 12.45 11.93 5.95
C ASN A 68 12.21 12.98 7.06
N CYS A 69 11.04 13.62 7.09
CA CYS A 69 10.65 14.49 8.20
C CYS A 69 10.56 13.70 9.52
N GLY A 70 10.01 12.48 9.49
CA GLY A 70 9.99 11.58 10.64
C GLY A 70 11.38 11.20 11.12
N GLN A 71 12.31 10.93 10.20
CA GLN A 71 13.70 10.61 10.49
C GLN A 71 14.43 11.75 11.22
N ASN A 72 14.11 13.01 10.90
CA ASN A 72 14.63 14.16 11.64
C ASN A 72 14.14 14.17 13.10
N GLY A 73 12.87 13.81 13.33
CA GLY A 73 12.31 13.65 14.67
C GLY A 73 12.98 12.52 15.47
N LEU A 74 13.24 11.38 14.82
CA LEU A 74 13.97 10.27 15.44
C LEU A 74 15.42 10.66 15.78
N SER A 75 16.07 11.41 14.91
CA SER A 75 17.43 11.92 15.15
C SER A 75 17.47 12.92 16.32
N PHE A 76 16.41 13.73 16.50
CA PHE A 76 16.27 14.60 17.67
C PHE A 76 16.10 13.81 18.98
N VAL A 77 15.28 12.75 19.00
CA VAL A 77 15.00 11.97 20.20
C VAL A 77 16.14 11.01 20.56
N PHE A 78 16.71 10.32 19.57
CA PHE A 78 17.64 9.21 19.76
C PHE A 78 19.09 9.52 19.33
N GLY A 79 19.37 10.68 18.73
CA GLY A 79 20.71 11.08 18.34
C GLY A 79 21.37 10.08 17.40
N SER A 80 22.60 9.65 17.72
CA SER A 80 23.38 8.71 16.92
C SER A 80 22.77 7.31 16.80
N LEU A 81 21.82 6.93 17.66
CA LEU A 81 21.11 5.65 17.54
C LEU A 81 20.12 5.65 16.35
N ALA A 82 19.71 6.82 15.88
CA ALA A 82 18.89 6.95 14.68
C ALA A 82 19.73 7.06 13.40
N ASP A 83 21.05 7.21 13.50
CA ASP A 83 21.95 7.32 12.35
C ASP A 83 22.32 5.93 11.81
N SER A 84 21.90 5.64 10.58
CA SER A 84 22.22 4.40 9.88
C SER A 84 23.70 4.28 9.49
N SER A 85 24.41 5.40 9.50
CA SER A 85 25.82 5.52 9.11
C SER A 85 26.76 5.41 10.32
N ALA A 86 26.22 5.38 11.53
CA ALA A 86 27.00 5.21 12.75
C ALA A 86 27.67 3.81 12.78
N SER A 87 28.75 3.68 13.55
CA SER A 87 29.49 2.42 13.71
C SER A 87 28.65 1.28 14.29
N THR A 88 27.56 1.61 14.96
CA THR A 88 26.53 0.68 15.46
C THR A 88 25.60 0.13 14.38
N GLY A 89 25.65 0.67 13.15
CA GLY A 89 24.75 0.32 12.06
C GLY A 89 23.32 0.79 12.28
N SER A 90 22.41 0.39 11.37
CA SER A 90 20.99 0.68 11.48
C SER A 90 20.35 -0.10 12.64
N ILE A 91 19.97 0.62 13.70
CA ILE A 91 19.27 0.04 14.85
C ILE A 91 17.79 -0.09 14.50
N PHE A 92 17.36 -1.32 14.24
CA PHE A 92 15.99 -1.65 13.81
C PHE A 92 14.90 -1.02 14.69
N ILE A 93 15.04 -1.12 16.01
CA ILE A 93 14.03 -0.61 16.96
C ILE A 93 13.86 0.91 16.83
N VAL A 94 14.96 1.64 16.63
CA VAL A 94 14.91 3.11 16.57
C VAL A 94 14.38 3.57 15.22
N GLN A 95 14.90 3.00 14.12
CA GLN A 95 14.58 3.51 12.80
C GLN A 95 13.27 2.94 12.26
N THR A 96 13.10 1.62 12.31
CA THR A 96 11.91 0.97 11.74
C THR A 96 10.69 1.21 12.63
N LEU A 97 10.76 0.87 13.92
CA LEU A 97 9.61 1.08 14.82
C LEU A 97 9.35 2.57 15.07
N GLY A 98 10.40 3.39 15.14
CA GLY A 98 10.24 4.84 15.24
C GLY A 98 9.49 5.45 14.05
N ASN A 99 9.80 5.01 12.82
CA ASN A 99 9.08 5.47 11.64
C ASN A 99 7.60 4.99 11.66
N ILE A 100 7.32 3.79 12.18
CA ILE A 100 5.93 3.32 12.38
C ILE A 100 5.17 4.23 13.35
N ILE A 101 5.79 4.63 14.47
CA ILE A 101 5.17 5.54 15.44
C ILE A 101 4.87 6.90 14.78
N PHE A 102 5.82 7.45 14.03
CA PHE A 102 5.65 8.70 13.30
C PHE A 102 4.49 8.63 12.29
N VAL A 103 4.46 7.60 11.44
CA VAL A 103 3.40 7.38 10.47
C VAL A 103 2.05 7.20 11.16
N SER A 104 1.99 6.48 12.28
CA SER A 104 0.74 6.30 13.04
C SER A 104 0.21 7.63 13.58
N ALA A 105 1.10 8.45 14.16
CA ALA A 105 0.72 9.78 14.65
C ALA A 105 0.25 10.70 13.52
N LEU A 106 0.91 10.65 12.36
CA LEU A 106 0.50 11.39 11.18
C LEU A 106 -0.88 10.94 10.66
N VAL A 107 -1.12 9.64 10.61
CA VAL A 107 -2.44 9.09 10.23
C VAL A 107 -3.50 9.57 11.20
N SER A 108 -3.27 9.51 12.52
CA SER A 108 -4.20 10.06 13.52
C SER A 108 -4.43 11.56 13.35
N LEU A 109 -3.39 12.33 13.03
CA LEU A 109 -3.50 13.76 12.74
C LEU A 109 -4.35 14.05 11.51
N LEU A 110 -4.27 13.22 10.46
CA LEU A 110 -5.10 13.34 9.25
C LEU A 110 -6.52 12.81 9.46
N ASP A 111 -6.71 11.85 10.36
CA ASP A 111 -8.01 11.29 10.70
C ASP A 111 -8.85 12.26 11.53
N TYR A 112 -8.25 12.95 12.49
CA TYR A 112 -8.94 13.89 13.38
C TYR A 112 -9.78 14.96 12.64
N PRO A 113 -9.27 15.68 11.61
CA PRO A 113 -10.06 16.61 10.80
C PRO A 113 -10.93 15.92 9.73
N GLY A 114 -10.86 14.59 9.59
CA GLY A 114 -11.66 13.80 8.64
C GLY A 114 -11.10 13.72 7.22
N ILE A 115 -9.84 14.09 6.98
CA ILE A 115 -9.22 14.06 5.64
C ILE A 115 -9.19 12.63 5.09
N LEU A 116 -8.81 11.66 5.93
CA LEU A 116 -8.80 10.25 5.55
C LEU A 116 -10.21 9.75 5.20
N GLY A 117 -11.22 10.17 5.95
CA GLY A 117 -12.61 9.82 5.66
C GLY A 117 -13.07 10.30 4.28
N ILE A 118 -12.67 11.50 3.86
CA ILE A 118 -12.98 12.04 2.52
C ILE A 118 -12.35 11.17 1.42
N VAL A 119 -11.07 10.83 1.57
CA VAL A 119 -10.33 10.01 0.60
C VAL A 119 -10.94 8.62 0.48
N VAL A 120 -11.20 7.96 1.63
CA VAL A 120 -11.81 6.62 1.67
C VAL A 120 -13.20 6.63 1.04
N LYS A 121 -14.02 7.64 1.33
CA LYS A 121 -15.37 7.77 0.75
C LYS A 121 -15.31 7.92 -0.78
N TRP A 122 -14.34 8.67 -1.28
CA TRP A 122 -14.18 8.87 -2.72
C TRP A 122 -13.75 7.58 -3.43
N ILE A 123 -12.78 6.85 -2.87
CA ILE A 123 -12.34 5.56 -3.41
C ILE A 123 -13.46 4.52 -3.33
N GLY A 124 -14.16 4.44 -2.18
CA GLY A 124 -15.28 3.51 -1.99
C GLY A 124 -16.39 3.71 -3.01
N LYS A 125 -16.77 4.97 -3.27
CA LYS A 125 -17.79 5.31 -4.28
C LYS A 125 -17.39 4.87 -5.69
N GLN A 126 -16.11 4.92 -6.05
CA GLN A 126 -15.63 4.45 -7.36
C GLN A 126 -15.64 2.93 -7.49
N LEU A 127 -15.53 2.19 -6.38
CA LEU A 127 -15.53 0.73 -6.38
C LEU A 127 -16.95 0.14 -6.28
N GLU A 128 -17.90 0.86 -5.69
CA GLU A 128 -19.28 0.40 -5.48
C GLU A 128 -20.16 0.51 -6.74
N ASN A 129 -19.87 1.47 -7.64
CA ASN A 129 -20.56 1.64 -8.93
C ASN A 129 -20.07 0.63 -10.00
#